data_AF-A0A147BNE8-F1
#
_entry.id   AF-A0A147BNE8-F1
#
_cell.length_a   1.000
_cell.length_b   1.000
_cell.length_c   1.000
_cell.angle_alpha   90.00
_cell.angle_beta   90.00
_cell.angle_gamma   90.00
#
_symmetry.space_group_name_H-M   'P 1'
#
loop_
_entity.id
_entity.type
_entity.pdbx_description
1 polymer ?
#
loop_
_entity_poly.entity_id
_entity_poly.type
_entity_poly.pdbx_seq_one_letter_code
_entity_poly.pdbx_strand_id
1 'polypeptide(L)'
;YLMFVYKQMASIIRDDWDAFHPMTNLLFVLHITKDLYRRYKRRFRNLEDSYEALAWAEIGSRRHQLADYLCLAEFVEANFKADAFR
;
A
#
# COMPACT_ATOMS: atom_id res chain seq x y z
N TYR A 1 0.87 2.39 15.15
CA TYR A 1 0.23 2.59 13.83
C TYR A 1 -0.73 1.44 13.51
N LEU A 2 -0.35 0.18 13.75
CA LEU A 2 -1.26 -0.98 13.60
C LEU A 2 -2.59 -0.83 14.37
N MET A 3 -2.54 -0.37 15.63
CA MET A 3 -3.74 -0.08 16.44
C MET A 3 -4.70 0.94 15.78
N PHE A 4 -4.17 1.89 15.00
CA PHE A 4 -5.00 2.86 14.28
C PHE A 4 -5.73 2.21 13.10
N VAL A 5 -5.08 1.29 12.39
CA VAL A 5 -5.66 0.53 11.29
C VAL A 5 -6.80 -0.34 11.79
N TYR A 6 -6.62 -1.05 12.90
CA TYR A 6 -7.69 -1.84 13.52
C TYR A 6 -8.89 -0.99 13.93
N LYS A 7 -8.67 0.22 14.48
CA LYS A 7 -9.76 1.14 14.81
C LYS A 7 -10.52 1.61 13.57
N GLN A 8 -9.82 1.92 12.48
CA GLN A 8 -10.49 2.30 11.23
C GLN A 8 -11.27 1.13 10.62
N MET A 9 -10.70 -0.08 10.64
CA MET A 9 -11.41 -1.27 10.19
C MET A 9 -12.67 -1.53 11.01
N ALA A 10 -12.57 -1.48 12.33
CA ALA A 10 -13.74 -1.65 13.20
C ALA A 10 -14.84 -0.60 12.88
N SER A 11 -14.44 0.64 12.59
CA SER A 11 -15.38 1.69 12.18
C SER A 11 -16.02 1.48 10.81
N ILE A 12 -15.34 0.79 9.89
CA ILE A 12 -15.87 0.43 8.57
C ILE A 12 -16.82 -0.76 8.70
N ILE A 13 -16.38 -1.79 9.42
CA ILE A 13 -17.08 -3.07 9.58
C ILE A 13 -18.35 -2.89 10.41
N ARG A 14 -18.35 -2.02 11.43
CA ARG A 14 -19.51 -1.72 12.30
C ARG A 14 -20.20 -2.99 12.81
N ASP A 15 -19.40 -3.95 13.26
CA ASP A 15 -19.80 -5.28 13.74
C ASP A 15 -20.44 -6.22 12.69
N ASP A 16 -20.52 -5.82 11.42
CA ASP A 16 -20.92 -6.69 10.31
C ASP A 16 -19.71 -7.36 9.66
N TRP A 17 -19.16 -8.37 10.33
CA TRP A 17 -17.95 -9.07 9.88
C TRP A 17 -18.15 -9.99 8.67
N ASP A 18 -19.40 -10.33 8.36
CA ASP A 18 -19.75 -11.24 7.27
C ASP A 18 -19.88 -10.49 5.93
N ALA A 19 -20.13 -9.18 5.96
CA ALA A 19 -20.16 -8.36 4.76
C ALA A 19 -18.78 -8.13 4.14
N PHE A 20 -18.79 -7.91 2.81
CA PHE A 20 -17.58 -7.62 2.06
C PHE A 20 -17.14 -6.15 2.24
N HIS A 21 -16.02 -5.93 2.91
CA HIS A 21 -15.46 -4.61 3.20
C HIS A 21 -14.12 -4.37 2.47
N PRO A 22 -14.12 -4.05 1.16
CA PRO A 22 -12.91 -4.02 0.34
C PRO A 22 -11.87 -2.97 0.77
N MET A 23 -12.31 -1.89 1.41
CA MET A 23 -11.47 -0.84 1.98
C MET A 23 -10.54 -1.36 3.09
N THR A 24 -10.94 -2.43 3.80
CA THR A 24 -10.14 -2.99 4.91
C THR A 24 -8.82 -3.60 4.42
N ASN A 25 -8.82 -4.25 3.24
CA ASN A 25 -7.61 -4.76 2.60
C ASN A 25 -6.66 -3.61 2.23
N LEU A 26 -7.20 -2.49 1.72
CA LEU A 26 -6.40 -1.32 1.39
C LEU A 26 -5.71 -0.72 2.63
N LEU A 27 -6.44 -0.62 3.75
CA LEU A 27 -5.87 -0.14 5.02
C LEU A 27 -4.73 -1.02 5.53
N PHE A 28 -4.84 -2.34 5.41
CA PHE A 28 -3.76 -3.26 5.75
C PHE A 28 -2.54 -3.07 4.85
N VAL A 29 -2.72 -3.01 3.53
CA VAL A 29 -1.62 -2.80 2.58
C VAL A 29 -0.94 -1.46 2.83
N LEU A 30 -1.70 -0.39 3.07
CA LEU A 30 -1.17 0.93 3.41
C LEU A 30 -0.36 0.92 4.71
N HIS A 31 -0.76 0.11 5.69
CA HIS A 31 0.02 -0.08 6.91
C HIS A 31 1.34 -0.81 6.64
N ILE A 32 1.27 -1.95 5.96
CA ILE A 32 2.43 -2.81 5.69
C ILE A 32 3.45 -2.05 4.83
N THR A 33 3.00 -1.40 3.76
CA THR A 33 3.87 -0.62 2.88
C THR A 33 4.54 0.55 3.61
N LYS A 34 3.84 1.26 4.51
CA LYS A 34 4.46 2.29 5.37
C LYS A 34 5.51 1.72 6.30
N ASP A 35 5.25 0.56 6.90
CA ASP A 35 6.17 -0.07 7.83
C ASP A 35 7.42 -0.60 7.13
N LEU A 36 7.24 -1.36 6.03
CA LEU A 36 8.33 -1.83 5.18
C LEU A 36 9.17 -0.65 4.68
N TYR A 37 8.52 0.41 4.15
CA TYR A 37 9.25 1.57 3.65
C TYR A 37 10.13 2.20 4.74
N ARG A 38 9.62 2.34 5.97
CA ARG A 38 10.40 2.88 7.10
C ARG A 38 11.57 1.98 7.49
N ARG A 39 11.37 0.67 7.56
CA ARG A 39 12.42 -0.30 7.93
C ARG A 39 13.54 -0.33 6.90
N TYR A 40 13.18 -0.31 5.63
CA TYR A 40 14.13 -0.45 4.53
C TYR A 40 14.70 0.87 4.01
N LYS A 41 14.14 2.03 4.39
CA LYS A 41 14.63 3.36 3.98
C LYS A 41 16.12 3.57 4.22
N ARG A 42 16.67 3.04 5.32
CA ARG A 42 18.11 3.16 5.62
C ARG A 42 18.96 2.27 4.71
N ARG A 43 18.51 1.04 4.46
CA ARG A 43 19.19 0.09 3.56
C ARG A 43 19.29 0.66 2.14
N PHE A 44 18.24 1.31 1.69
CA PHE A 44 18.12 1.83 0.33
C PHE A 44 18.53 3.31 0.17
N ARG A 45 19.20 3.90 1.16
CA ARG A 45 19.67 5.29 1.08
C ARG A 45 20.89 5.43 0.14
N ASN A 46 21.69 4.38 0.03
CA ASN A 46 22.93 4.35 -0.74
C ASN A 46 22.83 3.25 -1.81
N LEU A 47 21.78 3.30 -2.64
CA LEU A 47 21.65 2.40 -3.77
C LEU A 47 22.63 2.82 -4.86
N GLU A 48 23.57 1.94 -5.21
CA GLU A 48 24.50 2.13 -6.33
C GLU A 48 23.91 1.59 -7.63
N ASP A 49 23.02 0.60 -7.54
CA ASP A 49 22.27 0.07 -8.68
C ASP A 49 21.13 1.03 -9.05
N SER A 50 21.15 1.52 -10.29
CA SER A 50 20.17 2.47 -10.83
C SER A 50 18.77 1.86 -10.97
N TYR A 51 18.66 0.56 -11.24
CA TYR A 51 17.37 -0.14 -11.32
C TYR A 51 16.75 -0.29 -9.93
N GLU A 52 17.55 -0.67 -8.94
CA GLU A 52 17.06 -0.73 -7.55
C GLU A 52 16.61 0.65 -7.06
N ALA A 53 17.34 1.71 -7.41
CA ALA A 53 17.01 3.08 -7.05
C ALA A 53 15.67 3.53 -7.67
N LEU A 54 15.44 3.20 -8.94
CA LEU A 54 14.17 3.48 -9.63
C LEU A 54 13.00 2.72 -9.00
N ALA A 55 13.16 1.41 -8.76
CA ALA A 55 12.14 0.60 -8.11
C ALA A 55 11.80 1.14 -6.71
N TRP A 56 12.81 1.58 -5.95
CA TRP A 56 12.59 2.16 -4.62
C TRP A 56 11.85 3.51 -4.67
N ALA A 57 12.18 4.35 -5.65
CA ALA A 57 11.47 5.62 -5.89
C ALA A 57 10.00 5.38 -6.26
N GLU A 58 9.74 4.40 -7.12
CA GLU A 58 8.40 3.99 -7.54
C GLU A 58 7.57 3.44 -6.38
N ILE A 59 8.13 2.56 -5.53
CA ILE A 59 7.51 2.09 -4.29
C ILE A 59 7.18 3.29 -3.37
N GLY A 60 8.11 4.24 -3.26
CA GLY A 60 7.91 5.48 -2.50
C GLY A 60 6.72 6.29 -2.99
N SER A 61 6.58 6.47 -4.31
CA SER A 61 5.48 7.20 -4.94
C SER A 61 4.13 6.47 -4.76
N ARG A 62 4.07 5.20 -5.20
CA ARG A 62 2.85 4.37 -5.13
C ARG A 62 2.30 4.23 -3.72
N ARG A 63 3.17 4.20 -2.70
CA ARG A 63 2.74 4.19 -1.29
C ARG A 63 1.91 5.40 -0.89
N HIS A 64 2.18 6.57 -1.46
CA HIS A 64 1.39 7.77 -1.16
C HIS A 64 0.03 7.71 -1.87
N GLN A 65 0.02 7.22 -3.12
CA GLN A 65 -1.20 7.06 -3.92
C GLN A 65 -2.17 6.02 -3.37
N LEU A 66 -1.68 4.99 -2.64
CA LEU A 66 -2.53 3.96 -2.01
C LEU A 66 -3.68 4.53 -1.17
N ALA A 67 -3.54 5.75 -0.61
CA ALA A 67 -4.59 6.39 0.19
C ALA A 67 -5.75 6.97 -0.65
N ASP A 68 -5.56 7.10 -1.96
CA ASP A 68 -6.49 7.79 -2.86
C ASP A 68 -7.53 6.83 -3.49
N TYR A 69 -7.40 5.52 -3.25
CA TYR A 69 -8.27 4.49 -3.82
C TYR A 69 -9.34 4.02 -2.82
N LEU A 70 -10.44 3.46 -3.33
CA LEU A 70 -11.51 2.91 -2.50
C LEU A 70 -11.26 1.44 -2.11
N CYS A 71 -10.45 0.74 -2.90
CA CYS A 71 -10.06 -0.63 -2.62
C CYS A 71 -8.74 -1.00 -3.28
N LEU A 72 -8.19 -2.15 -2.87
CA LEU A 72 -6.94 -2.66 -3.43
C LEU A 72 -7.06 -3.01 -4.93
N ALA A 73 -8.24 -3.48 -5.38
CA ALA A 73 -8.45 -3.86 -6.77
C ALA A 73 -8.29 -2.66 -7.72
N GLU A 74 -8.88 -1.51 -7.38
CA GLU A 74 -8.72 -0.26 -8.14
C GLU A 74 -7.25 0.19 -8.20
N PHE A 75 -6.54 0.13 -7.07
CA PHE A 75 -5.11 0.47 -7.03
C PHE A 75 -4.30 -0.45 -7.96
N VAL A 76 -4.54 -1.75 -7.91
CA VAL A 76 -3.84 -2.74 -8.75
C VAL A 76 -4.12 -2.51 -10.23
N GLU A 77 -5.38 -2.27 -10.58
CA GLU A 77 -5.80 -2.00 -11.95
C GLU A 77 -5.14 -0.75 -12.53
N ALA A 78 -5.16 0.35 -11.77
CA ALA A 78 -4.58 1.61 -12.22
C ALA A 78 -3.05 1.58 -12.37
N ASN A 79 -2.35 0.75 -11.59
CA ASN A 79 -0.89 0.83 -11.47
C ASN A 79 -0.13 -0.35 -12.09
N PHE A 80 -0.79 -1.49 -12.35
CA PHE A 80 -0.10 -2.71 -12.76
C PHE A 80 -0.73 -3.41 -13.98
N LYS A 81 -2.01 -3.16 -14.29
CA LYS A 81 -2.63 -3.79 -15.48
C LYS A 81 -2.22 -3.14 -16.80
N ALA A 82 -1.80 -1.87 -16.80
CA ALA A 82 -1.31 -1.20 -18.01
C ALA A 82 0.08 -1.71 -18.47
N ASP A 83 0.87 -2.28 -17.56
CA ASP A 83 2.25 -2.72 -17.81
C ASP A 83 2.37 -4.22 -18.14
N ALA A 84 1.27 -4.99 -18.16
CA ALA A 84 1.31 -6.43 -18.42
C ALA A 84 1.58 -6.80 -19.91
N PHE A 85 1.83 -5.82 -20.78
CA PHE A 85 2.06 -6.01 -22.23
C PHE A 85 3.25 -5.21 -22.79
N ARG A 86 4.26 -4.86 -21.98
CA ARG A 86 5.51 -4.26 -22.46
C ARG A 86 6.74 -5.05 -22.03
#